data_AF-A0AAW7H1W2-F1
#
_entry.id   AF-A0AAW7H1W2-F1
#
_cell.length_a   1.000
_cell.length_b   1.000
_cell.length_c   1.000
_cell.angle_alpha   90.00
_cell.angle_beta   90.00
_cell.angle_gamma   90.00
#
_symmetry.space_group_name_H-M   'P 1'
#
loop_
_entity.id
_entity.type
_entity.pdbx_description
1 polymer ?
#
loop_
_entity_poly.entity_id
_entity_poly.type
_entity_poly.pdbx_seq_one_letter_code
_entity_poly.pdbx_strand_id
1 'polypeptide(L)'
;MKKLICIAGLLFATASIAGPYAEIAKSKFESAMLEALQATNANQKKVNEGMSQLPAMEKQMRGVVREGLKEKKSCSKIKRDFIKEQKQMMEKEDWPDQDFVESFLSAGGDYVATICLDMK
;
A
#
# COMPACT_ATOMS: atom_id res chain seq x y z
N MET A 1 -28.03 44.83 -13.14
CA MET A 1 -26.57 44.63 -13.00
C MET A 1 -26.33 43.66 -11.83
N LYS A 2 -26.11 42.37 -12.11
CA LYS A 2 -25.72 41.37 -11.10
C LYS A 2 -24.30 40.92 -11.44
N LYS A 3 -23.34 41.21 -10.55
CA LYS A 3 -21.95 40.77 -10.65
C LYS A 3 -21.87 39.30 -10.24
N LEU A 4 -21.64 38.40 -11.19
CA LEU A 4 -21.24 37.02 -10.91
C LEU A 4 -19.72 37.00 -10.82
N ILE A 5 -19.20 37.05 -9.60
CA ILE A 5 -17.78 36.89 -9.33
C ILE A 5 -17.45 35.41 -9.51
N CYS A 6 -16.50 35.15 -10.40
CA CYS A 6 -15.91 33.85 -10.67
C CYS A 6 -15.35 33.25 -9.37
N ILE A 7 -15.87 32.08 -8.98
CA ILE A 7 -15.15 31.16 -8.12
C ILE A 7 -14.87 29.92 -8.96
N ALA A 8 -13.91 30.08 -9.88
CA ALA A 8 -13.13 28.96 -10.36
C ALA A 8 -12.21 28.55 -9.20
N GLY A 9 -12.79 27.91 -8.19
CA GLY A 9 -12.03 27.12 -7.24
C GLY A 9 -11.49 25.93 -8.01
N LEU A 10 -10.38 26.14 -8.73
CA LEU A 10 -9.51 25.06 -9.13
C LEU A 10 -9.24 24.28 -7.85
N LEU A 11 -9.84 23.10 -7.78
CA LEU A 11 -9.38 22.02 -6.95
C LEU A 11 -7.88 21.91 -7.22
N PHE A 12 -7.06 22.48 -6.34
CA PHE A 12 -5.71 22.03 -6.14
C PHE A 12 -5.84 20.60 -5.60
N ALA A 13 -6.19 19.68 -6.49
CA ALA A 13 -5.67 18.34 -6.41
C ALA A 13 -4.17 18.54 -6.50
N THR A 14 -3.51 18.61 -5.34
CA THR A 14 -2.11 18.24 -5.26
C THR A 14 -2.08 16.81 -5.79
N ALA A 15 -1.84 16.68 -7.08
CA ALA A 15 -1.25 15.47 -7.61
C ALA A 15 0.09 15.39 -6.88
N SER A 16 0.06 14.79 -5.68
CA SER A 16 1.21 14.20 -5.05
C SER A 16 1.61 13.11 -6.04
N ILE A 17 2.37 13.52 -7.05
CA ILE A 17 3.08 12.63 -7.95
C ILE A 17 3.92 11.82 -6.98
N ALA A 18 3.54 10.55 -6.80
CA ALA A 18 4.29 9.64 -5.95
C ALA A 18 5.75 9.71 -6.40
N GLY A 19 6.67 9.85 -5.45
CA GLY A 19 8.08 9.98 -5.76
C GLY A 19 8.56 8.74 -6.54
N PRO A 20 9.66 8.84 -7.31
CA PRO A 20 10.19 7.70 -8.07
C PRO A 20 10.43 6.46 -7.17
N TYR A 21 10.73 6.67 -5.89
CA TYR A 21 10.89 5.60 -4.91
C TYR A 21 9.57 4.90 -4.53
N ALA A 22 8.45 5.63 -4.47
CA ALA A 22 7.15 5.05 -4.19
C ALA A 22 6.62 4.22 -5.36
N GLU A 23 6.85 4.65 -6.59
CA GLU A 23 6.52 3.86 -7.79
C GLU A 23 7.34 2.56 -7.85
N ILE A 24 8.64 2.61 -7.53
CA ILE A 24 9.50 1.41 -7.46
C ILE A 24 9.02 0.46 -6.36
N ALA A 25 8.73 0.98 -5.16
CA ALA A 25 8.27 0.16 -4.04
C ALA A 25 6.88 -0.44 -4.30
N LYS A 26 6.00 0.32 -4.94
CA LYS A 26 4.69 -0.15 -5.42
C LYS A 26 4.87 -1.32 -6.38
N SER A 27 5.69 -1.15 -7.42
CA SER A 27 5.92 -2.22 -8.40
C SER A 27 6.46 -3.49 -7.75
N LYS A 28 7.40 -3.39 -6.81
CA LYS A 28 7.89 -4.56 -6.04
C LYS A 28 6.79 -5.23 -5.23
N PHE A 29 5.93 -4.45 -4.60
CA PHE A 29 4.79 -4.98 -3.85
C PHE A 29 3.79 -5.70 -4.77
N GLU A 30 3.46 -5.12 -5.92
CA GLU A 30 2.58 -5.74 -6.93
C GLU A 30 3.15 -7.05 -7.46
N SER A 31 4.45 -7.10 -7.76
CA SER A 31 5.13 -8.33 -8.19
C SER A 31 5.11 -9.40 -7.11
N ALA A 32 5.42 -9.05 -5.86
CA ALA A 32 5.36 -9.99 -4.73
C ALA A 32 3.94 -10.53 -4.53
N MET A 33 2.90 -9.71 -4.72
CA MET A 33 1.51 -10.14 -4.65
C MET A 33 1.13 -11.11 -5.78
N LEU A 34 1.59 -10.84 -7.01
CA LEU A 34 1.37 -11.73 -8.13
C LEU A 34 2.01 -13.09 -7.90
N GLU A 35 3.27 -13.10 -7.44
CA GLU A 35 3.99 -14.31 -7.06
C GLU A 35 3.25 -15.08 -5.95
N ALA A 36 2.70 -14.38 -4.95
CA ALA A 36 1.85 -14.95 -3.89
C ALA A 36 0.70 -15.77 -4.48
N LEU A 37 -0.07 -15.12 -5.35
CA LEU A 37 -1.28 -15.69 -5.90
C LEU A 37 -0.94 -16.88 -6.80
N GLN A 38 0.16 -16.80 -7.55
CA GLN A 38 0.64 -17.92 -8.37
C GLN A 38 1.14 -19.09 -7.52
N ALA A 39 1.80 -18.84 -6.39
CA ALA A 39 2.29 -19.88 -5.48
C ALA A 39 1.15 -20.70 -4.84
N THR A 40 -0.07 -20.15 -4.75
CA THR A 40 -1.24 -20.88 -4.24
C THR A 40 -1.83 -21.92 -5.22
N ASN A 41 -1.19 -22.19 -6.36
CA ASN A 41 -1.73 -23.01 -7.46
C ASN A 41 -3.13 -22.55 -7.93
N ALA A 42 -3.44 -21.26 -7.75
CA ALA A 42 -4.68 -20.67 -8.19
C ALA A 42 -4.75 -20.63 -9.73
N ASN A 43 -5.95 -20.85 -10.28
CA ASN A 43 -6.17 -20.65 -11.71
C ASN A 43 -6.09 -19.15 -12.07
N GLN A 44 -5.89 -18.84 -13.36
CA GLN A 44 -5.75 -17.45 -13.83
C GLN A 44 -6.92 -16.54 -13.40
N LYS A 45 -8.13 -17.09 -13.31
CA LYS A 45 -9.31 -16.34 -12.85
C LYS A 45 -9.15 -15.87 -11.40
N LYS A 46 -8.73 -16.77 -10.49
CA LYS A 46 -8.47 -16.45 -9.08
C LYS A 46 -7.28 -15.51 -8.91
N VAL A 47 -6.23 -15.65 -9.73
CA VAL A 47 -5.11 -14.70 -9.75
C VAL A 47 -5.61 -13.31 -10.13
N ASN A 48 -6.42 -13.19 -11.19
CA ASN A 48 -6.98 -11.91 -11.60
C ASN A 48 -7.92 -11.30 -10.53
N GLU A 49 -8.75 -12.13 -9.89
CA GLU A 49 -9.61 -11.71 -8.77
C GLU A 49 -8.79 -11.20 -7.59
N GLY A 50 -7.70 -11.89 -7.23
CA GLY A 50 -6.77 -11.45 -6.20
C GLY A 50 -6.09 -10.12 -6.57
N MET A 51 -5.52 -10.03 -7.76
CA MET A 51 -4.87 -8.80 -8.25
C MET A 51 -5.84 -7.63 -8.36
N SER A 52 -7.14 -7.88 -8.60
CA SER A 52 -8.16 -6.81 -8.60
C SER A 52 -8.33 -6.11 -7.24
N GLN A 53 -7.85 -6.73 -6.15
CA GLN A 53 -7.87 -6.14 -4.80
C GLN A 53 -6.72 -5.16 -4.56
N LEU A 54 -5.69 -5.13 -5.42
CA LEU A 54 -4.53 -4.24 -5.27
C LEU A 54 -4.91 -2.77 -5.00
N PRO A 55 -5.80 -2.13 -5.78
CA PRO A 55 -6.17 -0.73 -5.53
C PRO A 55 -6.81 -0.51 -4.14
N ALA A 56 -7.55 -1.50 -3.63
CA ALA A 56 -8.15 -1.43 -2.30
C ALA A 56 -7.06 -1.57 -1.22
N MET A 57 -6.11 -2.48 -1.40
CA MET A 57 -4.96 -2.66 -0.50
C MET A 57 -4.08 -1.40 -0.46
N GLU A 58 -3.78 -0.79 -1.61
CA GLU A 58 -3.05 0.48 -1.68
C GLU A 58 -3.76 1.58 -0.88
N LYS A 59 -5.09 1.67 -1.00
CA LYS A 59 -5.90 2.63 -0.24
C LYS A 59 -5.82 2.37 1.26
N GLN A 60 -5.85 1.10 1.69
CA GLN A 60 -5.68 0.72 3.10
C GLN A 60 -4.29 1.07 3.62
N MET A 61 -3.22 0.78 2.87
CA MET A 61 -1.85 1.15 3.23
C MET A 61 -1.69 2.66 3.41
N ARG A 62 -2.27 3.46 2.50
CA ARG A 62 -2.33 4.92 2.67
C ARG A 62 -3.13 5.33 3.91
N GLY A 63 -4.16 4.56 4.30
CA GLY A 63 -4.90 4.72 5.55
C GLY A 63 -4.01 4.53 6.78
N VAL A 64 -3.29 3.41 6.84
CA VAL A 64 -2.32 3.08 7.90
C VAL A 64 -1.28 4.20 8.06
N VAL A 65 -0.74 4.71 6.95
CA VAL A 65 0.21 5.84 6.97
C VAL A 65 -0.44 7.11 7.53
N ARG A 66 -1.65 7.47 7.09
CA ARG A 66 -2.36 8.66 7.59
C ARG A 66 -2.60 8.59 9.09
N GLU A 67 -3.03 7.44 9.59
CA GLU A 67 -3.27 7.23 11.03
C GLU A 67 -1.96 7.31 11.82
N GLY A 68 -0.92 6.63 11.36
CA GLY A 68 0.38 6.69 12.01
C GLY A 68 0.98 8.11 12.04
N LEU A 69 0.83 8.88 10.96
CA LEU A 69 1.27 10.28 10.92
C LEU A 69 0.44 11.17 11.87
N LYS A 70 -0.88 10.96 11.98
CA LYS A 70 -1.73 11.66 12.98
C LYS A 70 -1.27 11.38 14.42
N GLU A 71 -0.83 10.15 14.68
CA GLU A 71 -0.26 9.73 15.97
C GLU A 71 1.21 10.15 16.16
N LYS A 72 1.77 10.97 15.25
CA LYS A 72 3.15 11.45 15.27
C LYS A 72 4.21 10.33 15.23
N LYS A 73 3.86 9.15 14.67
CA LYS A 73 4.82 8.06 14.47
C LYS A 73 5.82 8.42 13.35
N SER A 74 7.05 7.93 13.46
CA SER A 74 8.03 8.00 12.37
C SER A 74 7.69 6.99 11.26
N CYS A 75 8.13 7.22 10.02
CA CYS A 75 7.88 6.28 8.91
C CYS A 75 8.46 4.88 9.20
N SER A 76 9.61 4.81 9.88
CA SER A 76 10.19 3.54 10.34
C SER A 76 9.28 2.82 11.36
N LYS A 77 8.65 3.56 12.28
CA LYS A 77 7.69 2.99 13.23
C LYS A 77 6.43 2.48 12.54
N ILE A 78 5.89 3.26 11.59
CA ILE A 78 4.70 2.89 10.81
C ILE A 78 4.97 1.61 10.01
N LYS A 79 6.11 1.53 9.29
CA LYS A 79 6.54 0.30 8.59
C LYS A 79 6.60 -0.90 9.54
N ARG A 80 7.25 -0.73 10.69
CA ARG A 80 7.42 -1.82 11.66
C ARG A 80 6.09 -2.32 12.22
N ASP A 81 5.19 -1.39 12.56
CA ASP A 81 3.88 -1.72 13.10
C ASP A 81 3.03 -2.42 12.05
N PHE A 82 3.04 -1.93 10.81
CA PHE A 82 2.38 -2.59 9.67
C PHE A 82 2.87 -4.03 9.48
N ILE A 83 4.19 -4.24 9.38
CA ILE A 83 4.76 -5.59 9.20
C ILE A 83 4.33 -6.51 10.36
N LYS A 84 4.37 -6.01 11.60
CA LYS A 84 4.00 -6.79 12.78
C LYS A 84 2.53 -7.20 12.73
N GLU A 85 1.63 -6.29 12.40
CA GLU A 85 0.18 -6.56 12.31
C GLU A 85 -0.13 -7.57 11.19
N GLN A 86 0.46 -7.38 10.01
CA GLN A 86 0.29 -8.30 8.89
C GLN A 86 0.85 -9.69 9.22
N LYS A 87 2.03 -9.78 9.83
CA LYS A 87 2.60 -11.05 10.28
C LYS A 87 1.67 -11.78 11.26
N GLN A 88 1.09 -11.06 12.23
CA GLN A 88 0.13 -11.65 13.19
C GLN A 88 -1.18 -12.11 12.54
N MET A 89 -1.60 -11.50 11.42
CA MET A 89 -2.75 -11.96 10.64
C MET A 89 -2.39 -13.21 9.84
N MET A 90 -1.22 -13.22 9.21
CA MET A 90 -0.74 -14.34 8.41
C MET A 90 -0.38 -15.55 9.28
N GLU A 91 0.13 -15.38 10.50
CA GLU A 91 0.38 -16.50 11.43
C GLU A 91 -0.91 -17.25 11.84
N LYS A 92 -2.09 -16.65 11.67
CA LYS A 92 -3.38 -17.31 11.92
C LYS A 92 -3.88 -18.10 10.72
N GLU A 93 -3.25 -17.94 9.58
CA GLU A 93 -3.55 -18.62 8.33
C GLU A 93 -2.42 -19.62 8.05
N ASP A 94 -2.74 -20.84 7.63
CA ASP A 94 -1.74 -21.89 7.41
C ASP A 94 -1.04 -21.65 6.06
N TRP A 95 -0.08 -20.72 6.05
CA TRP A 95 0.67 -20.35 4.85
C TRP A 95 1.79 -21.36 4.55
N PRO A 96 1.84 -21.91 3.33
CA PRO A 96 2.73 -23.03 3.01
C PRO A 96 4.21 -22.65 2.85
N ASP A 97 4.54 -21.37 2.68
CA ASP A 97 5.90 -20.89 2.41
C ASP A 97 6.23 -19.63 3.24
N GLN A 98 7.10 -19.80 4.23
CA GLN A 98 7.49 -18.73 5.16
C GLN A 98 8.45 -17.71 4.51
N ASP A 99 9.33 -18.14 3.61
CA ASP A 99 10.27 -17.25 2.91
C ASP A 99 9.51 -16.32 1.96
N PHE A 100 8.48 -16.86 1.31
CA PHE A 100 7.53 -16.08 0.53
C PHE A 100 6.79 -15.03 1.39
N VAL A 101 6.28 -15.44 2.56
CA VAL A 101 5.59 -14.55 3.50
C VAL A 101 6.50 -13.41 3.96
N GLU A 102 7.75 -13.69 4.31
CA GLU A 102 8.71 -12.65 4.72
C GLU A 102 9.03 -11.66 3.59
N SER A 103 9.18 -12.17 2.36
CA SER A 103 9.44 -11.34 1.18
C SER A 103 8.26 -10.41 0.86
N PHE A 104 7.04 -10.94 0.90
CA PHE A 104 5.81 -10.17 0.69
C PHE A 104 5.60 -9.10 1.77
N LEU A 105 5.78 -9.46 3.04
CA LEU A 105 5.69 -8.53 4.17
C LEU A 105 6.74 -7.42 4.06
N SER A 106 7.96 -7.76 3.65
CA SER A 106 9.02 -6.78 3.43
C SER A 106 8.66 -5.80 2.31
N ALA A 107 8.17 -6.30 1.17
CA ALA A 107 7.77 -5.46 0.04
C ALA A 107 6.61 -4.52 0.40
N GLY A 108 5.59 -5.02 1.10
CA GLY A 108 4.48 -4.20 1.60
C GLY A 108 4.95 -3.14 2.61
N GLY A 109 5.85 -3.51 3.52
CA GLY A 109 6.43 -2.59 4.50
C GLY A 109 7.29 -1.49 3.86
N ASP A 110 8.06 -1.82 2.83
CA ASP A 110 8.83 -0.83 2.04
C ASP A 110 7.90 0.15 1.33
N TYR A 111 6.83 -0.35 0.72
CA TYR A 111 5.85 0.51 0.06
C TYR A 111 5.13 1.44 1.05
N VAL A 112 4.75 0.95 2.23
CA VAL A 112 4.20 1.77 3.32
C VAL A 112 5.20 2.86 3.75
N ALA A 113 6.49 2.53 3.84
CA ALA A 113 7.52 3.51 4.19
C ALA A 113 7.67 4.60 3.11
N THR A 114 7.65 4.24 1.83
CA THR A 114 7.73 5.22 0.73
C THR A 114 6.48 6.08 0.64
N ILE A 115 5.28 5.53 0.85
CA ILE A 115 4.04 6.32 0.98
C ILE A 115 4.17 7.32 2.12
N CYS A 116 4.71 6.90 3.28
CA CYS A 116 4.91 7.81 4.41
C CYS A 116 5.88 8.95 4.10
N LEU A 117 6.96 8.68 3.38
CA LEU A 117 7.92 9.70 2.97
C LEU A 117 7.31 10.70 1.99
N ASP A 118 6.48 10.23 1.05
CA ASP A 118 5.78 11.08 0.08
C ASP A 118 4.66 11.93 0.69
N MET A 119 4.09 11.48 1.82
CA MET A 119 2.99 12.16 2.52
C MET A 119 3.45 13.18 3.57
N LYS A 120 4.75 13.23 3.86
CA LYS A 120 5.36 14.20 4.80
C LYS A 120 5.75 15.48 4.08
#